data_AF-A0AA95JKP0-F1
#
_entry.id   AF-A0AA95JKP0-F1
#
_cell.length_a   1.000
_cell.length_b   1.000
_cell.length_c   1.000
_cell.angle_alpha   90.00
_cell.angle_beta   90.00
_cell.angle_gamma   90.00
#
_symmetry.space_group_name_H-M   'P 1'
#
loop_
_entity.id
_entity.type
_entity.pdbx_description
1 polymer ?
#
loop_
_entity_poly.entity_id
_entity_poly.type
_entity_poly.pdbx_seq_one_letter_code
_entity_poly.pdbx_strand_id
1 'polypeptide(L)'
;MLSFRGGAYNMEGYGRITNVSRAVKATPEVLFSEGPSPITHVYVNRTQVGLIDHRGSVMKMEINLSKDMQGMGIGSKIFSTAVEGESAFEANWIRSSSLYPETGMSDNLIQYNNAIQKRLSPTEAAWSTWSSNQAKSHDFNSVNVQPMQNGIKATFIK
;
A
#
# COMPACT_ATOMS: atom_id res chain seq x y z
N MET A 1 -16.71 -18.62 20.05
CA MET A 1 -17.41 -19.63 19.23
C MET A 1 -18.89 -19.49 19.57
N LEU A 2 -19.73 -18.97 18.68
CA LEU A 2 -21.20 -18.99 18.83
C LEU A 2 -21.86 -18.59 17.50
N SER A 3 -22.77 -19.46 17.07
CA SER A 3 -23.58 -19.42 15.86
C SER A 3 -24.78 -18.47 15.98
N PHE A 4 -25.28 -17.95 14.86
CA PHE A 4 -26.64 -17.42 14.78
C PHE A 4 -27.44 -18.16 13.70
N ARG A 5 -28.44 -18.94 14.13
CA ARG A 5 -29.57 -19.41 13.33
C ARG A 5 -30.86 -18.76 13.89
N GLY A 6 -31.65 -18.17 13.00
CA GLY A 6 -33.12 -18.31 12.96
C GLY A 6 -34.00 -17.36 13.79
N GLY A 7 -35.08 -16.89 13.14
CA GLY A 7 -36.31 -16.34 13.76
C GLY A 7 -36.65 -14.93 13.25
N ALA A 8 -37.48 -14.74 12.21
CA ALA A 8 -38.96 -14.82 12.15
C ALA A 8 -39.70 -13.49 12.43
N TYR A 9 -40.17 -12.87 11.34
CA TYR A 9 -41.38 -12.07 11.04
C TYR A 9 -41.96 -10.96 11.95
N ASN A 10 -42.26 -9.82 11.27
CA ASN A 10 -43.46 -8.94 11.30
C ASN A 10 -43.85 -8.22 12.60
N MET A 11 -44.32 -6.97 12.66
CA MET A 11 -44.76 -5.92 11.71
C MET A 11 -44.82 -4.57 12.48
N GLU A 12 -44.79 -3.47 11.75
CA GLU A 12 -45.34 -2.14 12.08
C GLU A 12 -44.84 -1.36 13.30
N GLY A 13 -43.99 -0.37 13.00
CA GLY A 13 -43.72 0.77 13.88
C GLY A 13 -42.96 1.83 13.09
N TYR A 14 -43.53 3.03 12.98
CA TYR A 14 -42.86 4.20 12.42
C TYR A 14 -41.48 4.38 13.06
N GLY A 15 -40.43 4.00 12.33
CA GLY A 15 -39.05 4.06 12.78
C GLY A 15 -38.21 4.53 11.61
N ARG A 16 -37.80 5.80 11.68
CA ARG A 16 -36.83 6.50 10.83
C ARG A 16 -36.19 5.60 9.76
N ILE A 17 -36.42 5.91 8.48
CA ILE A 17 -35.38 5.73 7.48
C ILE A 17 -34.23 6.63 7.93
N THR A 18 -33.35 6.13 8.80
CA THR A 18 -31.99 6.61 8.82
C THR A 18 -31.44 6.20 7.48
N ASN A 19 -31.62 7.11 6.52
CA ASN A 19 -30.63 7.34 5.50
C ASN A 19 -29.38 7.75 6.29
N VAL A 20 -28.73 6.79 6.93
CA VAL A 20 -27.28 6.80 7.02
C VAL A 20 -26.89 6.71 5.56
N SER A 21 -26.87 7.89 4.92
CA SER A 21 -25.79 8.19 4.03
C SER A 21 -24.58 7.68 4.79
N ARG A 22 -24.12 6.47 4.43
CA ARG A 22 -22.72 6.14 4.56
C ARG A 22 -22.09 7.42 4.05
N ALA A 23 -21.51 8.21 4.95
CA ALA A 23 -20.67 9.31 4.55
C ALA A 23 -19.71 8.63 3.59
N VAL A 24 -19.98 8.78 2.30
CA VAL A 24 -19.13 8.28 1.24
C VAL A 24 -17.91 9.11 1.53
N LYS A 25 -16.94 8.53 2.26
CA LYS A 25 -15.65 9.16 2.47
C LYS A 25 -15.25 9.53 1.06
N ALA A 26 -15.32 10.82 0.74
CA ALA A 26 -15.12 11.31 -0.60
C ALA A 26 -13.82 10.66 -1.06
N THR A 27 -13.89 9.86 -2.13
CA THR A 27 -12.72 9.13 -2.58
C THR A 27 -11.68 10.19 -2.89
N PRO A 28 -10.58 10.24 -2.13
CA PRO A 28 -9.66 11.35 -2.19
C PRO A 28 -9.11 11.44 -3.61
N GLU A 29 -9.10 12.64 -4.16
CA GLU A 29 -8.63 12.86 -5.52
C GLU A 29 -7.12 12.69 -5.53
N VAL A 30 -6.65 11.71 -6.30
CA VAL A 30 -5.22 11.46 -6.52
C VAL A 30 -4.86 12.01 -7.89
N LEU A 31 -3.95 12.98 -7.91
CA LEU A 31 -3.44 13.65 -9.10
C LEU A 31 -1.95 13.38 -9.25
N PHE A 32 -1.50 13.35 -10.49
CA PHE A 32 -0.10 13.19 -10.86
C PHE A 32 0.32 14.44 -11.63
N SER A 33 1.53 14.96 -11.39
CA SER A 33 2.03 16.11 -12.17
C SER A 33 2.10 15.76 -13.65
N GLU A 34 1.59 16.64 -14.52
CA GLU A 34 1.67 16.43 -15.97
C GLU A 34 3.07 16.73 -16.51
N GLY A 35 3.52 15.92 -17.47
CA GLY A 35 4.70 16.17 -18.30
C GLY A 35 5.62 14.95 -18.42
N PRO A 36 6.41 14.84 -19.51
CA PRO A 36 7.47 13.84 -19.65
C PRO A 36 8.64 14.23 -18.75
N SER A 37 8.44 14.12 -17.45
CA SER A 37 9.48 14.23 -16.45
C SER A 37 9.83 12.82 -16.02
N PRO A 38 11.12 12.49 -15.87
CA PRO A 38 11.48 11.20 -15.31
C PRO A 38 11.10 11.09 -13.81
N ILE A 39 10.59 12.17 -13.21
CA ILE A 39 10.01 12.20 -11.87
C ILE A 39 8.56 12.70 -11.97
N THR A 40 7.62 11.90 -11.51
CA THR A 40 6.19 12.24 -11.39
C THR A 40 5.87 12.57 -9.93
N HIS A 41 5.39 13.77 -9.66
CA HIS A 41 4.93 14.18 -8.32
C HIS A 41 3.49 13.72 -8.10
N VAL A 42 3.20 13.20 -6.90
CA VAL A 42 1.89 12.66 -6.54
C VAL A 42 1.21 13.57 -5.53
N TYR A 43 -0.03 13.97 -5.83
CA TYR A 43 -0.83 14.86 -5.01
C TYR A 43 -2.14 14.19 -4.59
N VAL A 44 -2.54 14.41 -3.34
CA VAL A 44 -3.84 14.00 -2.81
C VAL A 44 -4.53 15.24 -2.25
N ASN A 45 -5.71 15.59 -2.76
CA ASN A 45 -6.43 16.81 -2.38
C ASN A 45 -5.53 18.07 -2.43
N ARG A 46 -4.70 18.17 -3.49
CA ARG A 46 -3.70 19.24 -3.72
C ARG A 46 -2.51 19.28 -2.76
N THR A 47 -2.37 18.33 -1.84
CA THR A 47 -1.17 18.16 -1.00
C THR A 47 -0.24 17.15 -1.67
N GLN A 48 1.04 17.50 -1.86
CA GLN A 48 2.02 16.53 -2.36
C GLN A 48 2.25 15.44 -1.31
N VAL A 49 2.03 14.19 -1.70
CA VAL A 49 2.19 13.02 -0.82
C VAL A 49 3.32 12.11 -1.27
N GLY A 50 3.93 12.36 -2.43
CA GLY A 50 5.00 11.49 -2.91
C GLY A 50 5.60 11.90 -4.24
N LEU A 51 6.51 11.06 -4.70
CA LEU A 51 7.18 11.13 -5.99
C LEU A 51 7.41 9.71 -6.52
N ILE A 52 7.39 9.58 -7.84
CA ILE A 52 7.71 8.37 -8.59
C ILE A 52 8.87 8.74 -9.50
N ASP A 53 9.99 8.04 -9.39
CA ASP A 53 11.18 8.20 -10.21
C ASP A 53 11.29 7.04 -11.21
N HIS A 54 11.17 7.36 -12.49
CA HIS A 54 11.31 6.46 -13.63
C HIS A 54 12.75 6.48 -14.21
N ARG A 55 13.72 7.15 -13.57
CA ARG A 55 15.12 7.15 -14.03
C ARG A 55 15.73 5.75 -13.85
N GLY A 56 15.85 5.02 -14.95
CA GLY A 56 16.59 3.76 -15.02
C GLY A 56 15.72 2.60 -15.50
N SER A 57 16.18 1.37 -15.25
CA SER A 57 15.45 0.15 -15.63
C SER A 57 14.45 -0.33 -14.57
N VAL A 58 14.35 0.39 -13.44
CA VAL A 58 13.50 0.03 -12.31
C VAL A 58 12.85 1.28 -11.76
N MET A 59 11.52 1.28 -11.67
CA MET A 59 10.77 2.37 -11.05
C MET A 59 11.00 2.39 -9.53
N LYS A 60 11.17 3.61 -8.99
CA LYS A 60 11.25 3.88 -7.55
C LYS A 60 10.11 4.80 -7.14
N MET A 61 9.49 4.52 -6.00
CA MET A 61 8.39 5.33 -5.49
C MET A 61 8.58 5.64 -4.00
N GLU A 62 8.40 6.90 -3.64
CA GLU A 62 8.37 7.36 -2.25
C GLU A 62 7.02 8.03 -1.99
N ILE A 63 6.25 7.47 -1.06
CA ILE A 63 4.96 8.02 -0.63
C ILE A 63 4.93 8.19 0.89
N ASN A 64 4.37 9.29 1.35
CA ASN A 64 4.11 9.60 2.74
C ASN A 64 2.65 10.01 2.91
N LEU A 65 1.83 9.08 3.40
CA LEU A 65 0.41 9.30 3.66
C LEU A 65 0.20 9.54 5.15
N SER A 66 -0.43 10.68 5.48
CA SER A 66 -0.83 10.99 6.85
C SER A 66 -1.85 9.96 7.37
N LYS A 67 -1.95 9.81 8.70
CA LYS A 67 -2.81 8.79 9.33
C LYS A 67 -4.26 8.84 8.87
N ASP A 68 -4.79 10.03 8.61
CA ASP A 68 -6.14 10.27 8.11
C ASP A 68 -6.34 9.81 6.64
N MET A 69 -5.26 9.72 5.86
CA MET A 69 -5.25 9.24 4.47
C MET A 69 -5.05 7.71 4.37
N GLN A 70 -4.55 7.08 5.43
CA GLN A 70 -4.31 5.64 5.45
C GLN A 70 -5.63 4.85 5.44
N GLY A 71 -5.64 3.71 4.76
CA GLY A 71 -6.85 2.87 4.61
C GLY A 71 -7.89 3.40 3.62
N MET A 72 -7.62 4.51 2.92
CA MET A 72 -8.53 5.08 1.91
C MET A 72 -8.26 4.58 0.47
N GLY A 73 -7.34 3.63 0.29
CA GLY A 73 -6.96 3.10 -1.03
C GLY A 73 -6.05 4.00 -1.86
N ILE A 74 -5.62 5.16 -1.33
CA ILE A 74 -4.72 6.09 -2.01
C ILE A 74 -3.43 5.40 -2.45
N GLY A 75 -2.73 4.72 -1.52
CA GLY A 75 -1.46 4.06 -1.82
C GLY A 75 -1.57 3.01 -2.94
N SER A 76 -2.68 2.26 -2.98
CA SER A 76 -2.97 1.31 -4.05
C SER A 76 -3.17 2.02 -5.39
N LYS A 77 -3.95 3.11 -5.43
CA LYS A 77 -4.16 3.88 -6.68
C LYS A 77 -2.86 4.47 -7.20
N ILE A 78 -2.01 5.00 -6.31
CA ILE A 78 -0.69 5.52 -6.69
C ILE A 78 0.17 4.39 -7.24
N PHE A 79 0.25 3.25 -6.54
CA PHE A 79 1.02 2.09 -6.98
C PHE A 79 0.57 1.61 -8.37
N SER A 80 -0.74 1.41 -8.58
CA SER A 80 -1.29 0.94 -9.85
C SER A 80 -0.90 1.84 -11.02
N THR A 81 -0.91 3.15 -10.80
CA THR A 81 -0.50 4.13 -11.82
C THR A 81 1.01 4.09 -12.04
N ALA A 82 1.79 3.97 -10.97
CA ALA A 82 3.25 3.97 -11.02
C ALA A 82 3.84 2.76 -11.74
N VAL A 83 3.18 1.59 -11.65
CA VAL A 83 3.66 0.32 -12.26
C VAL A 83 3.02 0.01 -13.61
N GLU A 84 2.15 0.89 -14.12
CA GLU A 84 1.53 0.72 -15.43
C GLU A 84 2.61 0.75 -16.52
N GLY A 85 2.73 -0.34 -17.29
CA GLY A 85 3.77 -0.49 -18.31
C GLY A 85 5.17 -0.88 -17.80
N GLU A 86 5.41 -0.87 -16.49
CA GLU A 86 6.72 -1.21 -15.91
C GLU A 86 6.93 -2.73 -15.84
N SER A 87 8.15 -3.21 -16.12
CA SER A 87 8.52 -4.64 -15.99
C SER A 87 9.11 -4.99 -14.63
N ALA A 88 9.60 -3.98 -13.89
CA ALA A 88 10.22 -4.14 -12.58
C ALA A 88 9.97 -2.92 -11.68
N PHE A 89 9.83 -3.15 -10.37
CA PHE A 89 9.84 -2.06 -9.39
C PHE A 89 10.69 -2.42 -8.16
N GLU A 90 11.26 -1.40 -7.52
CA GLU A 90 12.08 -1.54 -6.32
C GLU A 90 11.36 -0.96 -5.10
N ALA A 91 11.33 -1.73 -4.02
CA ALA A 91 10.84 -1.27 -2.73
C ALA A 91 11.93 -1.40 -1.66
N ASN A 92 12.27 -0.27 -1.04
CA ASN A 92 13.20 -0.24 0.08
C ASN A 92 12.42 -0.23 1.40
N TRP A 93 12.60 -1.28 2.20
CA TRP A 93 11.93 -1.43 3.49
C TRP A 93 12.95 -1.22 4.60
N ILE A 94 12.91 -0.04 5.23
CA ILE A 94 13.99 0.45 6.09
C ILE A 94 13.54 0.67 7.54
N ARG A 95 14.54 0.68 8.43
CA ARG A 95 14.51 1.18 9.79
C ARG A 95 14.85 2.67 9.75
N SER A 96 14.01 3.50 10.36
CA SER A 96 14.25 4.93 10.51
C SER A 96 13.32 5.47 11.58
N SER A 97 13.87 5.86 12.73
CA SER A 97 13.11 6.50 13.81
C SER A 97 12.61 7.90 13.43
N SER A 98 13.19 8.52 12.41
CA SER A 98 12.71 9.81 11.89
C SER A 98 11.52 9.66 10.95
N LEU A 99 11.52 8.64 10.09
CA LEU A 99 10.42 8.40 9.15
C LEU A 99 9.27 7.63 9.79
N TYR A 100 9.59 6.77 10.76
CA TYR A 100 8.65 5.90 11.46
C TYR A 100 8.81 6.09 12.98
N PRO A 101 8.39 7.23 13.54
CA PRO A 101 8.64 7.56 14.95
C PRO A 101 7.98 6.59 15.94
N GLU A 102 6.87 5.95 15.55
CA GLU A 102 6.12 5.05 16.43
C GLU A 102 6.64 3.61 16.39
N THR A 103 7.03 3.13 15.22
CA THR A 103 7.41 1.73 14.99
C THR A 103 8.91 1.54 14.79
N GLY A 104 9.66 2.61 14.51
CA GLY A 104 11.07 2.61 14.17
C GLY A 104 11.40 2.05 12.77
N MET A 105 10.41 1.54 12.03
CA MET A 105 10.60 0.94 10.72
C MET A 105 9.32 0.88 9.88
N SER A 106 9.48 0.70 8.55
CA SER A 106 8.35 0.58 7.62
C SER A 106 7.48 -0.66 7.91
N ASP A 107 6.17 -0.56 7.67
CA ASP A 107 5.24 -1.68 7.88
C ASP A 107 5.59 -2.93 7.05
N ASN A 108 6.11 -2.74 5.83
CA ASN A 108 6.60 -3.84 5.01
C ASN A 108 7.79 -4.54 5.67
N LEU A 109 8.72 -3.79 6.30
CA LEU A 109 9.83 -4.38 7.04
C LEU A 109 9.34 -5.14 8.28
N ILE A 110 8.32 -4.63 8.98
CA ILE A 110 7.69 -5.33 10.13
C ILE A 110 7.08 -6.65 9.67
N GLN A 111 6.26 -6.62 8.63
CA GLN A 111 5.60 -7.81 8.07
C GLN A 111 6.63 -8.84 7.60
N TYR A 112 7.66 -8.40 6.87
CA TYR A 112 8.77 -9.23 6.44
C TYR A 112 9.49 -9.90 7.62
N ASN A 113 9.89 -9.12 8.64
CA ASN A 113 10.60 -9.65 9.80
C ASN A 113 9.74 -10.64 10.60
N ASN A 114 8.44 -10.39 10.73
CA ASN A 114 7.51 -11.31 11.38
C ASN A 114 7.39 -12.65 10.62
N ALA A 115 7.44 -12.62 9.28
CA ALA A 115 7.47 -13.81 8.46
C ALA A 115 8.80 -14.58 8.58
N ILE A 116 9.93 -13.88 8.62
CA ILE A 116 11.25 -14.48 8.89
C ILE A 116 11.28 -15.16 10.27
N GLN A 117 10.72 -14.52 11.31
CA GLN A 117 10.60 -15.13 12.65
C GLN A 117 9.76 -16.43 12.64
N LYS A 118 8.80 -16.53 11.72
CA LYS A 118 8.01 -17.74 11.46
C LYS A 118 8.74 -18.76 10.58
N ARG A 119 10.05 -18.57 10.32
CA ARG A 119 10.93 -19.45 9.55
C ARG A 119 10.57 -19.56 8.06
N LEU A 120 9.90 -18.55 7.49
CA LEU A 120 9.75 -18.46 6.05
C LEU A 120 11.08 -18.07 5.39
N SER A 121 11.29 -18.49 4.15
CA SER A 121 12.43 -18.04 3.35
C SER A 121 12.32 -16.53 3.05
N PRO A 122 13.43 -15.84 2.72
CA PRO A 122 13.39 -14.42 2.33
C PRO A 122 12.37 -14.11 1.23
N THR A 123 12.27 -14.95 0.21
CA THR A 123 11.31 -14.78 -0.89
C THR A 123 9.87 -14.92 -0.41
N GLU A 124 9.56 -15.94 0.39
CA GLU A 124 8.21 -16.12 0.97
C GLU A 124 7.84 -14.98 1.92
N ALA A 125 8.80 -14.54 2.75
CA ALA A 125 8.62 -13.42 3.65
C ALA A 125 8.36 -12.12 2.89
N ALA A 126 9.06 -11.87 1.78
CA ALA A 126 8.80 -10.72 0.92
C ALA A 126 7.37 -10.77 0.37
N TRP A 127 6.91 -11.92 -0.10
CA TRP A 127 5.54 -12.12 -0.62
C TRP A 127 4.42 -12.00 0.41
N SER A 128 4.75 -11.90 1.70
CA SER A 128 3.79 -11.67 2.79
C SER A 128 3.49 -10.19 3.06
N THR A 129 4.19 -9.27 2.39
CA THR A 129 4.10 -7.83 2.66
C THR A 129 2.96 -7.13 1.89
N TRP A 130 2.59 -5.92 2.31
CA TRP A 130 1.63 -5.08 1.59
C TRP A 130 2.08 -4.76 0.16
N SER A 131 3.37 -4.42 -0.03
CA SER A 131 3.93 -4.12 -1.36
C SER A 131 3.78 -5.31 -2.30
N SER A 132 3.97 -6.52 -1.78
CA SER A 132 3.76 -7.78 -2.49
C SER A 132 2.31 -8.03 -2.88
N ASN A 133 1.34 -7.66 -2.04
CA ASN A 133 -0.07 -7.76 -2.40
C ASN A 133 -0.43 -6.81 -3.54
N GLN A 134 0.17 -5.61 -3.58
CA GLN A 134 0.01 -4.71 -4.71
C GLN A 134 0.70 -5.29 -5.96
N ALA A 135 1.94 -5.78 -5.84
CA ALA A 135 2.72 -6.39 -6.91
C ALA A 135 1.95 -7.54 -7.61
N LYS A 136 1.39 -8.47 -6.83
CA LYS A 136 0.59 -9.60 -7.37
C LYS A 136 -0.63 -9.13 -8.18
N SER A 137 -1.21 -8.00 -7.81
CA SER A 137 -2.37 -7.43 -8.51
C SER A 137 -2.01 -6.77 -9.84
N HIS A 138 -0.71 -6.68 -10.16
CA HIS A 138 -0.14 -6.08 -11.36
C HIS A 138 0.85 -7.03 -12.06
N ASP A 139 0.59 -8.35 -11.96
CA ASP A 139 1.30 -9.43 -12.65
C ASP A 139 2.78 -9.61 -12.31
N PHE A 140 3.31 -8.94 -11.28
CA PHE A 140 4.63 -9.25 -10.76
C PHE A 140 4.60 -10.61 -10.07
N ASN A 141 5.47 -11.53 -10.51
CA ASN A 141 5.49 -12.93 -10.07
C ASN A 141 6.83 -13.38 -9.49
N SER A 142 7.87 -12.54 -9.56
CA SER A 142 9.18 -12.79 -8.98
C SER A 142 9.60 -11.66 -8.05
N VAL A 143 10.37 -12.00 -7.01
CA VAL A 143 10.97 -11.03 -6.09
C VAL A 143 12.39 -11.44 -5.72
N ASN A 144 13.33 -10.51 -5.88
CA ASN A 144 14.69 -10.62 -5.37
C ASN A 144 14.84 -9.78 -4.11
N VAL A 145 15.40 -10.36 -3.05
CA VAL A 145 15.56 -9.69 -1.75
C VAL A 145 17.04 -9.53 -1.43
N GLN A 146 17.46 -8.29 -1.20
CA GLN A 146 18.84 -7.95 -0.87
C GLN A 146 18.89 -7.24 0.49
N PRO A 147 19.75 -7.67 1.42
CA PRO A 147 19.95 -6.94 2.66
C PRO A 147 20.60 -5.57 2.41
N MET A 148 20.27 -4.61 3.27
CA MET A 148 20.85 -3.26 3.27
C MET A 148 21.25 -2.90 4.71
N GLN A 149 22.11 -1.90 4.87
CA GLN A 149 22.60 -1.48 6.20
C GLN A 149 21.47 -1.17 7.20
N ASN A 150 20.37 -0.56 6.75
CA ASN A 150 19.23 -0.19 7.58
C ASN A 150 17.95 -0.95 7.22
N GLY A 151 17.98 -2.05 6.48
CA GLY A 151 16.76 -2.69 6.02
C GLY A 151 16.97 -3.75 4.96
N ILE A 152 15.99 -3.86 4.05
CA ILE A 152 16.10 -4.70 2.86
C ILE A 152 15.59 -3.96 1.64
N LYS A 153 16.10 -4.36 0.48
CA LYS A 153 15.59 -4.00 -0.83
C LYS A 153 14.89 -5.19 -1.45
N ALA A 154 13.66 -5.00 -1.89
CA ALA A 154 12.89 -5.99 -2.64
C ALA A 154 12.69 -5.49 -4.07
N THR A 155 13.18 -6.25 -5.05
CA THR A 155 12.98 -5.96 -6.48
C THR A 155 11.98 -6.95 -7.05
N PHE A 156 10.83 -6.46 -7.48
CA PHE A 156 9.76 -7.25 -8.05
C PHE A 156 9.82 -7.23 -9.57
N ILE A 157 9.55 -8.37 -10.20
CA ILE A 157 9.66 -8.56 -11.66
C ILE A 157 8.42 -9.33 -12.16
N LYS A 158 7.92 -8.95 -13.34
CA LYS A 158 6.87 -9.65 -14.09
C LYS A 158 7.38 -10.91 -14.79
#